data_AF-A0A5D3AP88-F1
#
_entry.id   AF-A0A5D3AP88-F1
#
_cell.length_a   1.000
_cell.length_b   1.000
_cell.length_c   1.000
_cell.angle_alpha   90.00
_cell.angle_beta   90.00
_cell.angle_gamma   90.00
#
_symmetry.space_group_name_H-M   'P 1'
#
loop_
_entity.id
_entity.type
_entity.pdbx_description
1 polymer ?
#
loop_
_entity_poly.entity_id
_entity_poly.type
_entity_poly.pdbx_seq_one_letter_code
_entity_poly.pdbx_strand_id
1 'polypeptide(L)'
;MVLAPTGQAVQMLYGTLVAAPAEMDDMTGGEGVYFVFPDVSVRFVGRFRLKAMLMRITGGPAINVCVTPTFEIVHNRDYIAPPLTPLTRHFNNQNVVRFGLPRWS
;
A
#
# COMPACT_ATOMS: atom_id res chain seq x y z
N MET A 1 5.60 -17.13 -2.18
CA MET A 1 6.15 -17.77 -0.96
C MET A 1 7.65 -17.70 -1.06
N VAL A 2 8.35 -17.35 0.01
CA VAL A 2 9.82 -17.26 0.03
C VAL A 2 10.33 -18.15 1.14
N LEU A 3 11.44 -18.85 0.93
CA LEU A 3 12.07 -19.64 1.97
C LEU A 3 12.72 -18.70 2.99
N ALA A 4 12.30 -18.79 4.23
CA ALA A 4 13.00 -18.15 5.33
C ALA A 4 14.39 -18.78 5.50
N PRO A 5 15.33 -18.09 6.17
CA PRO A 5 16.65 -18.68 6.50
C PRO A 5 16.56 -20.01 7.27
N THR A 6 15.43 -20.27 7.96
CA THR A 6 15.13 -21.51 8.67
C THR A 6 14.59 -22.63 7.78
N GLY A 7 14.46 -22.42 6.47
CA GLY A 7 13.90 -23.39 5.52
C GLY A 7 12.37 -23.43 5.46
N GLN A 8 11.67 -22.67 6.31
CA GLN A 8 10.21 -22.58 6.26
C GLN A 8 9.74 -21.64 5.16
N ALA A 9 8.73 -22.05 4.40
CA ALA A 9 8.12 -21.22 3.39
C ALA A 9 7.21 -20.17 4.07
N VAL A 10 7.56 -18.89 3.92
CA VAL A 10 6.84 -17.77 4.55
C VAL A 10 6.26 -16.83 3.50
N GLN A 11 5.21 -16.10 3.89
CA GLN A 11 4.72 -14.98 3.08
C GLN A 11 5.62 -13.76 3.28
N MET A 12 6.04 -13.18 2.15
CA MET A 12 6.88 -11.99 2.11
C MET A 12 6.09 -10.72 2.42
N LEU A 13 4.88 -10.61 1.88
CA LEU A 13 3.95 -9.52 2.15
C LEU A 13 2.94 -9.93 3.22
N TYR A 14 2.57 -8.99 4.08
CA TYR A 14 1.50 -9.14 5.07
C TYR A 14 0.81 -7.79 5.33
N GLY A 15 -0.29 -7.83 6.08
CA GLY A 15 -1.22 -6.70 6.23
C GLY A 15 -2.38 -6.80 5.25
N THR A 16 -2.89 -5.65 4.82
CA THR A 16 -4.01 -5.51 3.89
C THR A 16 -3.53 -5.43 2.44
N LEU A 17 -3.52 -6.58 1.75
CA LEU A 17 -2.99 -6.72 0.38
C LEU A 17 -4.04 -6.52 -0.74
N VAL A 18 -5.29 -6.24 -0.37
CA VAL A 18 -6.41 -6.00 -1.30
C VAL A 18 -7.06 -4.67 -0.93
N ALA A 19 -7.31 -3.82 -1.92
CA ALA A 19 -8.01 -2.57 -1.76
C ALA A 19 -9.29 -2.57 -2.63
N ALA A 20 -10.38 -2.07 -2.05
CA ALA A 20 -11.60 -1.76 -2.80
C ALA A 20 -11.44 -0.39 -3.51
N PRO A 21 -12.17 -0.13 -4.60
CA PRO A 21 -12.23 1.20 -5.18
C PRO A 21 -12.83 2.18 -4.17
N ALA A 22 -12.20 3.34 -4.01
CA ALA A 22 -12.68 4.44 -3.18
C ALA A 22 -12.84 5.69 -4.05
N GLU A 23 -14.05 6.26 -4.03
CA GLU A 23 -14.33 7.56 -4.64
C GLU A 23 -13.82 8.65 -3.71
N MET A 24 -12.90 9.47 -4.19
CA MET A 24 -12.25 10.55 -3.45
C MET A 24 -11.90 11.70 -4.39
N ASP A 25 -11.77 12.89 -3.84
CA ASP A 25 -11.25 14.04 -4.57
C ASP A 25 -9.72 14.04 -4.57
N ASP A 26 -9.10 14.50 -5.63
CA ASP A 26 -7.67 14.80 -5.64
C ASP A 26 -7.35 16.15 -4.99
N MET A 27 -6.07 16.49 -4.92
CA MET A 27 -5.62 17.75 -4.31
C MET A 27 -6.07 19.01 -5.07
N THR A 28 -6.61 18.88 -6.29
CA THR A 28 -7.19 19.98 -7.08
C THR A 28 -8.72 20.08 -6.92
N GLY A 29 -9.34 19.11 -6.23
CA GLY A 29 -10.79 18.99 -6.09
C GLY A 29 -11.46 18.18 -7.22
N GLY A 30 -10.67 17.47 -8.04
CA GLY A 30 -11.20 16.61 -9.09
C GLY A 30 -11.60 15.24 -8.53
N GLU A 31 -12.82 14.79 -8.83
CA GLU A 31 -13.31 13.47 -8.42
C GLU A 31 -12.58 12.33 -9.16
N GLY A 32 -12.27 11.25 -8.46
CA GLY A 32 -11.65 10.06 -9.04
C GLY A 32 -11.82 8.80 -8.21
N VAL A 33 -11.45 7.66 -8.82
CA VAL A 33 -11.44 6.35 -8.16
C VAL A 33 -10.01 5.96 -7.81
N TYR A 34 -9.76 5.74 -6.53
CA TYR A 34 -8.44 5.43 -5.99
C TYR A 34 -8.43 4.09 -5.26
N PHE A 35 -7.30 3.41 -5.34
CA PHE A 35 -7.02 2.18 -4.59
C PHE A 35 -5.86 2.47 -3.65
N VAL A 36 -6.10 2.34 -2.35
CA VAL A 36 -5.14 2.75 -1.32
C VAL A 36 -4.76 1.55 -0.46
N PHE A 37 -3.46 1.42 -0.19
CA PHE A 37 -2.88 0.34 0.61
C PHE A 37 -2.15 0.92 1.82
N PRO A 38 -2.87 1.39 2.86
CA PRO A 38 -2.25 2.04 4.01
C PRO A 38 -1.53 1.06 4.96
N ASP A 39 -1.79 -0.23 4.81
CA ASP A 39 -1.26 -1.30 5.67
C ASP A 39 -0.67 -2.42 4.81
N VAL A 40 0.53 -2.20 4.27
CA VAL A 40 1.31 -3.24 3.57
C VAL A 40 2.69 -3.30 4.19
N SER A 41 3.08 -4.49 4.62
CA SER A 41 4.38 -4.73 5.23
C SER A 41 5.14 -5.83 4.51
N VAL A 42 6.48 -5.72 4.53
CA VAL A 42 7.41 -6.67 3.94
C VAL A 42 8.26 -7.30 5.04
N ARG A 43 8.33 -8.62 5.07
CA ARG A 43 8.96 -9.37 6.18
C ARG A 43 10.48 -9.25 6.24
N PHE A 44 11.14 -9.09 5.10
CA PHE A 44 12.60 -9.18 5.02
C PHE A 44 13.21 -7.91 4.46
N VAL A 45 14.40 -7.59 4.97
CA VAL A 45 15.26 -6.52 4.47
C VAL A 45 15.67 -6.80 3.03
N GLY A 46 15.72 -5.75 2.21
CA GLY A 46 16.07 -5.86 0.80
C GLY A 46 15.49 -4.75 -0.06
N ARG A 47 15.68 -4.89 -1.38
CA ARG A 47 15.18 -3.98 -2.41
C ARG A 47 14.01 -4.61 -3.15
N PHE A 48 12.87 -3.93 -3.17
CA PHE A 48 11.62 -4.46 -3.70
C PHE A 48 10.89 -3.46 -4.57
N ARG A 49 9.92 -3.97 -5.31
CA ARG A 49 8.87 -3.20 -5.98
C ARG A 49 7.54 -3.88 -5.65
N LEU A 50 6.47 -3.09 -5.50
CA LEU A 50 5.12 -3.63 -5.38
C LEU A 50 4.47 -3.65 -6.76
N LYS A 51 3.81 -4.76 -7.09
CA LYS A 51 2.99 -4.92 -8.28
C LYS A 51 1.54 -4.92 -7.84
N ALA A 52 0.77 -3.91 -8.24
CA ALA A 52 -0.67 -3.89 -8.04
C ALA A 52 -1.37 -4.34 -9.34
N MET A 53 -2.39 -5.18 -9.19
CA MET A 53 -3.18 -5.70 -10.30
C MET A 53 -4.63 -5.25 -10.10
N LEU A 54 -5.21 -4.59 -11.11
CA LEU A 54 -6.62 -4.27 -11.13
C LEU A 54 -7.39 -5.48 -11.64
N MET A 55 -8.22 -6.06 -10.78
CA MET A 55 -8.95 -7.30 -11.06
C MET A 55 -10.45 -7.06 -11.12
N ARG A 56 -11.15 -7.84 -11.94
CA ARG A 56 -12.62 -7.95 -11.87
C ARG A 56 -13.00 -8.96 -10.80
N ILE A 57 -14.05 -8.68 -10.03
CA ILE A 57 -14.59 -9.63 -9.05
C ILE A 57 -15.10 -10.91 -9.73
N THR A 58 -15.59 -10.79 -10.97
CA THR A 58 -16.01 -11.93 -11.80
C THR A 58 -14.88 -12.86 -12.22
N GLY A 59 -13.63 -12.56 -11.85
CA GLY A 59 -12.44 -13.29 -12.27
C GLY A 59 -11.94 -12.86 -13.65
N GLY A 60 -10.94 -13.61 -14.15
CA GLY A 60 -10.24 -13.32 -15.40
C GLY A 60 -8.86 -12.70 -15.20
N PRO A 61 -8.17 -12.33 -16.29
CA PRO A 61 -6.88 -11.66 -16.21
C PRO A 61 -7.01 -10.26 -15.60
N ALA A 62 -5.89 -9.72 -15.10
CA ALA A 62 -5.84 -8.34 -14.63
C ALA A 62 -6.22 -7.39 -15.78
N ILE A 63 -7.15 -6.45 -15.50
CA ILE A 63 -7.52 -5.38 -16.43
C ILE A 63 -6.30 -4.49 -16.67
N ASN A 64 -5.56 -4.19 -15.61
CA ASN A 64 -4.38 -3.38 -15.67
C ASN A 64 -3.40 -3.77 -14.55
N VAL A 65 -2.14 -3.40 -14.72
CA VAL A 65 -1.06 -3.67 -13.80
C VAL A 65 -0.19 -2.43 -13.69
N CYS A 66 0.12 -2.02 -12.48
CA CYS A 66 1.15 -1.02 -12.23
C CYS A 66 2.20 -1.57 -11.27
N VAL A 67 3.40 -0.99 -11.36
CA VAL A 67 4.54 -1.37 -10.53
C VAL A 67 5.12 -0.10 -9.93
N THR A 68 5.36 -0.11 -8.63
CA THR A 68 5.98 1.01 -7.93
C THR A 68 7.44 1.18 -8.37
N PRO A 69 8.03 2.37 -8.15
CA PRO A 69 9.48 2.50 -8.07
C PRO A 69 10.07 1.52 -7.04
N THR A 70 11.36 1.26 -7.18
CA THR A 70 12.11 0.44 -6.20
C THR A 70 12.18 1.16 -4.86
N PHE A 71 11.95 0.43 -3.77
CA PHE A 71 12.12 0.89 -2.41
C PHE A 71 12.91 -0.12 -1.58
N GLU A 72 13.42 0.35 -0.44
CA GLU A 72 14.21 -0.45 0.48
C GLU A 72 13.44 -0.77 1.75
N ILE A 73 13.59 -2.01 2.21
CA ILE A 73 13.21 -2.44 3.56
C ILE A 73 14.50 -2.58 4.33
N VAL A 74 14.63 -1.83 5.42
CA VAL A 74 15.83 -1.74 6.25
C VAL A 74 15.58 -2.32 7.64
N HIS A 75 16.63 -2.56 8.41
CA HIS A 75 16.48 -2.93 9.81
C HIS A 75 15.90 -1.77 10.62
N ASN A 76 15.21 -2.07 11.72
CA ASN A 76 14.57 -1.06 12.57
C ASN A 76 15.55 0.04 13.05
N ARG A 77 16.80 -0.34 13.37
CA ARG A 77 17.84 0.61 13.78
C ARG A 77 18.22 1.64 12.71
N ASP A 78 18.00 1.29 11.44
CA ASP A 78 18.34 2.09 10.27
C ASP A 78 17.07 2.77 9.68
N TYR A 79 15.89 2.50 10.26
CA TYR A 79 14.62 3.00 9.76
C TYR A 79 14.38 4.45 10.19
N ILE A 80 14.03 5.28 9.22
CA ILE A 80 13.58 6.66 9.43
C ILE A 80 12.20 6.78 8.79
N ALA A 81 11.20 7.11 9.60
CA ALA A 81 9.83 7.27 9.11
C ALA A 81 9.76 8.46 8.13
N PRO A 82 9.26 8.27 6.90
CA PRO A 82 9.06 9.38 5.98
C PRO A 82 7.98 10.32 6.53
N PRO A 83 8.05 11.63 6.23
CA PRO A 83 7.00 12.56 6.60
C PRO A 83 5.69 12.19 5.90
N LEU A 84 4.58 12.48 6.57
CA LEU A 84 3.26 12.30 5.99
C LEU A 84 3.09 13.19 4.75
N THR A 85 2.70 12.60 3.63
CA THR A 85 2.53 13.36 2.39
C THR A 85 1.25 14.23 2.44
N PRO A 86 1.22 15.37 1.70
CA PRO A 86 0.00 16.16 1.54
C PRO A 86 -1.18 15.34 1.00
N LEU A 87 -0.92 14.44 0.04
CA LEU A 87 -1.93 13.56 -0.54
C LEU A 87 -2.55 12.62 0.51
N THR A 88 -1.72 12.01 1.37
CA THR A 88 -2.22 11.14 2.44
C THR A 88 -3.08 11.91 3.43
N ARG A 89 -2.68 13.14 3.79
CA ARG A 89 -3.48 14.00 4.68
C ARG A 89 -4.81 14.37 4.02
N HIS A 90 -4.77 14.75 2.75
CA HIS A 90 -5.94 15.11 1.96
C HIS A 90 -6.95 13.94 1.90
N PHE A 91 -6.51 12.74 1.49
CA PHE A 91 -7.37 11.56 1.47
C PHE A 91 -7.89 11.16 2.86
N ASN A 92 -7.08 11.27 3.90
CA ASN A 92 -7.54 10.98 5.27
C ASN A 92 -8.66 11.94 5.72
N ASN A 93 -8.60 13.21 5.32
CA ASN A 93 -9.60 14.23 5.67
C ASN A 93 -10.97 13.99 5.02
N GLN A 94 -11.02 13.28 3.89
CA GLN A 94 -12.28 12.90 3.25
C GLN A 94 -13.02 11.77 3.97
N ASN A 95 -12.37 11.11 4.94
CA ASN A 95 -12.94 10.05 5.77
C ASN A 95 -13.39 8.77 5.04
N VAL A 96 -13.08 8.63 3.75
CA VAL A 96 -13.41 7.44 2.94
C VAL A 96 -12.48 6.27 3.27
N VAL A 97 -11.16 6.52 3.32
CA VAL A 97 -10.14 5.52 3.66
C VAL A 97 -9.50 5.85 5.00
N ARG A 98 -9.25 4.83 5.83
CA ARG A 98 -8.51 4.99 7.09
C ARG A 98 -7.01 4.73 6.89
N PHE A 99 -6.19 5.70 7.28
CA PHE A 99 -4.73 5.64 7.19
C PHE A 99 -4.05 5.38 8.55
N GLY A 100 -4.81 5.02 9.59
CA GLY A 100 -4.26 4.83 10.94
C GLY A 100 -3.72 6.09 11.61
N LEU A 101 -4.01 7.27 11.05
CA LEU A 101 -3.60 8.57 11.61
C LEU A 101 -4.52 8.97 12.77
N PRO A 102 -3.99 9.63 13.82
CA PRO A 102 -4.82 10.21 14.88
C PRO A 102 -5.82 11.21 14.29
N ARG A 103 -7.10 11.06 14.65
CA ARG A 103 -8.12 12.05 14.32
C ARG A 103 -8.28 12.95 15.54
N TRP A 104 -7.74 14.16 15.46
CA TRP A 104 -8.02 15.18 16.46
C TRP A 104 -9.43 15.70 16.18
N SER A 105 -10.36 15.42 17.11
CA SER A 105 -11.73 15.93 17.13
C SER A 105 -11.77 17.39 17.56
#